data_AF-A0A5K1E5Z7-F1
#
_entry.id   AF-A0A5K1E5Z7-F1
#
_cell.length_a   1.000
_cell.length_b   1.000
_cell.length_c   1.000
_cell.angle_alpha   90.00
_cell.angle_beta   90.00
_cell.angle_gamma   90.00
#
_symmetry.space_group_name_H-M   'P 1'
#
loop_
_entity.id
_entity.type
_entity.pdbx_description
1 polymer ?
#
loop_
_entity_poly.entity_id
_entity_poly.type
_entity_poly.pdbx_seq_one_letter_code
_entity_poly.pdbx_strand_id
1 'polypeptide(L)'
;IIIVAAIASTVFVRTRMHTGTENDGALYFGALVFCVVINMFNGFSELSMTISRLPVFFKQRDLLFYPAWVFTLPNMLLKLPISVFESAVWMVMTYYTMGFAPEAS
;
A
#
# COMPACT_ATOMS: atom_id res chain seq x y z
N ILE A 1 2.22 4.53 4.25
CA ILE A 1 2.15 4.82 2.79
C ILE A 1 2.08 6.32 2.40
N ILE A 2 1.51 7.22 3.24
CA ILE A 2 1.10 8.60 2.86
C ILE A 2 2.24 9.51 2.38
N ILE A 3 3.40 9.49 3.04
CA ILE A 3 4.58 10.28 2.62
C ILE A 3 5.06 9.83 1.24
N VAL A 4 5.09 8.51 1.01
CA VAL A 4 5.49 7.93 -0.28
C VAL A 4 4.43 8.26 -1.34
N ALA A 5 3.15 8.35 -0.97
CA ALA A 5 2.09 8.80 -1.87
C ALA A 5 2.33 10.24 -2.32
N ALA A 6 2.68 11.14 -1.40
CA ALA A 6 2.99 12.53 -1.72
C ALA A 6 4.21 12.63 -2.65
N ILE A 7 5.29 11.88 -2.36
CA ILE A 7 6.48 11.83 -3.23
C ILE A 7 6.11 11.30 -4.61
N ALA A 8 5.42 10.17 -4.71
CA ALA A 8 5.00 9.58 -5.98
C ALA A 8 4.10 10.55 -6.78
N SER A 9 3.16 11.21 -6.10
CA SER A 9 2.27 12.23 -6.68
C SER A 9 3.04 13.41 -7.26
N THR A 10 4.12 13.86 -6.59
CA THR A 10 4.97 14.94 -7.11
C THR A 10 5.91 14.52 -8.25
N VAL A 11 6.24 13.23 -8.35
CA VAL A 11 7.05 12.69 -9.46
C VAL A 11 6.23 12.58 -10.74
N PHE A 12 4.96 12.18 -10.62
CA PHE A 12 4.06 11.92 -11.76
C PHE A 12 2.87 12.88 -11.79
N VAL A 13 3.12 14.20 -11.76
CA VAL A 13 2.04 15.20 -11.75
C VAL A 13 1.27 15.20 -13.08
N ARG A 14 -0.07 15.19 -13.00
CA ARG A 14 -1.04 15.26 -14.11
C ARG A 14 -0.69 16.27 -15.22
N THR A 15 -0.05 17.39 -14.90
CA THR A 15 0.33 18.44 -15.87
C THR A 15 1.39 18.02 -16.90
N ARG A 16 2.00 16.82 -16.77
CA ARG A 16 3.04 16.31 -17.69
C ARG A 16 2.62 15.08 -18.49
N MET A 17 1.39 14.58 -18.33
CA MET A 17 0.86 13.44 -19.07
C MET A 17 -0.11 13.92 -20.16
N HIS A 18 0.41 14.27 -21.34
CA HIS A 18 -0.42 14.49 -22.52
C HIS A 18 -0.75 13.13 -23.15
N THR A 19 -1.92 12.94 -23.77
CA THR A 19 -2.36 11.61 -24.27
C THR A 19 -2.11 11.43 -25.78
N GLY A 20 -1.15 12.18 -26.34
CA GLY A 20 -1.01 12.35 -27.79
C GLY A 20 0.10 11.55 -28.45
N THR A 21 1.06 11.02 -27.69
CA THR A 21 2.32 10.49 -28.24
C THR A 21 2.71 9.16 -27.61
N GLU A 22 3.40 8.29 -28.36
CA GLU A 22 3.89 6.98 -27.85
C GLU A 22 4.80 7.11 -26.61
N ASN A 23 5.53 8.22 -26.51
CA ASN A 23 6.37 8.55 -25.35
C ASN A 23 5.54 8.76 -24.05
N ASP A 24 4.29 9.22 -24.18
CA ASP A 24 3.39 9.39 -23.04
C ASP A 24 2.88 8.03 -22.52
N GLY A 25 2.77 7.03 -23.41
CA GLY A 25 2.44 5.65 -23.05
C GLY A 25 3.55 5.00 -22.20
N ALA A 26 4.82 5.25 -22.53
CA ALA A 26 5.96 4.80 -21.73
C ALA A 26 5.98 5.48 -20.34
N LEU A 27 5.64 6.77 -20.27
CA LEU A 27 5.53 7.51 -19.00
C LEU A 27 4.40 6.95 -18.11
N TYR A 28 3.25 6.61 -18.71
CA TYR A 28 2.12 5.98 -18.01
C TYR A 28 2.48 4.60 -17.45
N PHE A 29 3.12 3.75 -18.26
CA PHE A 29 3.63 2.45 -17.81
C PHE A 29 4.66 2.60 -16.68
N GLY A 30 5.55 3.58 -16.80
CA GLY A 30 6.51 3.91 -15.74
C GLY A 30 5.84 4.30 -14.43
N ALA A 31 4.78 5.11 -14.49
CA ALA A 31 3.99 5.49 -13.32
C ALA A 31 3.29 4.29 -12.67
N LEU A 32 2.69 3.40 -13.48
CA LEU A 32 2.05 2.17 -12.98
C LEU A 32 3.05 1.24 -12.28
N VAL A 33 4.17 0.95 -12.93
CA VAL A 33 5.22 0.09 -12.36
C VAL A 33 5.75 0.70 -11.06
N PHE A 34 6.01 2.00 -11.04
CA PHE A 34 6.46 2.69 -9.83
C PHE A 34 5.44 2.59 -8.68
N CYS A 35 4.15 2.76 -8.99
CA CYS A 35 3.05 2.63 -8.03
C CYS A 35 2.97 1.22 -7.43
N VAL A 36 3.10 0.18 -8.25
CA VAL A 36 3.10 -1.23 -7.80
C VAL A 36 4.34 -1.53 -6.96
N VAL A 37 5.52 -1.07 -7.37
CA VAL A 37 6.78 -1.28 -6.63
C VAL A 37 6.68 -0.67 -5.23
N ILE A 38 6.17 0.56 -5.10
CA ILE A 38 5.99 1.20 -3.79
C ILE A 38 5.04 0.41 -2.89
N ASN A 39 3.92 -0.06 -3.43
CA ASN A 39 2.98 -0.88 -2.66
C ASN A 39 3.64 -2.18 -2.18
N MET A 40 4.45 -2.81 -3.03
CA MET A 40 5.16 -4.03 -2.66
C MET A 40 6.17 -3.79 -1.53
N PHE A 41 6.94 -2.69 -1.58
CA PHE A 41 7.83 -2.30 -0.48
C PHE A 41 7.09 -2.03 0.83
N ASN A 42 5.91 -1.40 0.76
CA ASN A 42 5.09 -1.17 1.94
C ASN A 42 4.60 -2.49 2.55
N GLY A 43 4.13 -3.44 1.73
CA GLY A 43 3.76 -4.78 2.17
C GLY A 43 4.92 -5.53 2.84
N PHE A 44 6.15 -5.42 2.32
CA PHE A 44 7.34 -5.99 2.97
C PHE A 44 7.61 -5.38 4.36
N SER A 45 7.38 -4.09 4.54
CA SER A 45 7.54 -3.43 5.84
C SER A 45 6.54 -3.98 6.87
N GLU A 46 5.28 -4.16 6.49
CA GLU A 46 4.25 -4.73 7.36
C GLU A 46 4.53 -6.20 7.74
N LEU A 47 5.06 -6.98 6.78
CA LEU A 47 5.50 -8.35 7.02
C LEU A 47 6.64 -8.39 8.04
N SER A 48 7.64 -7.53 7.89
CA SER A 48 8.76 -7.43 8.84
C SER A 48 8.29 -7.13 10.27
N MET A 49 7.38 -6.16 10.43
CA MET A 49 6.78 -5.87 11.75
C MET A 49 5.99 -7.06 12.32
N THR A 50 5.37 -7.87 11.46
CA THR A 50 4.65 -9.07 11.89
C THR A 50 5.62 -10.16 12.36
N ILE A 51 6.75 -10.34 11.66
CA ILE A 51 7.83 -11.25 12.06
C ILE A 51 8.43 -10.82 13.42
N SER A 52 8.58 -9.52 13.69
CA SER A 52 9.05 -9.05 14.99
C SER A 52 8.09 -9.37 16.15
N ARG A 53 6.81 -9.59 15.88
CA ARG A 53 5.79 -9.96 16.90
C ARG A 53 5.68 -11.48 17.11
N LEU A 54 6.14 -12.28 16.15
CA LEU A 54 6.19 -13.75 16.24
C LEU A 54 6.91 -14.30 17.48
N PRO A 55 8.08 -13.80 17.93
CA PRO A 55 8.73 -14.33 19.14
C PRO A 55 7.89 -14.13 20.42
N VAL A 56 7.11 -13.05 20.51
CA VAL A 56 6.18 -12.83 21.63
C VAL A 56 5.05 -13.86 21.59
N PHE A 57 4.52 -14.13 20.41
CA PHE A 57 3.51 -15.18 20.21
C PHE A 57 4.04 -16.57 20.59
N PHE A 58 5.25 -16.92 20.14
CA PHE A 58 5.88 -18.20 20.53
C PHE A 58 6.06 -18.30 22.04
N LYS A 59 6.47 -17.21 22.71
CA LYS A 59 6.60 -17.19 24.17
C LYS A 59 5.27 -17.35 24.91
N GLN A 60 4.20 -16.73 24.42
CA GLN A 60 2.85 -16.87 24.99
C GLN A 60 2.28 -18.28 24.79
N ARG A 61 2.56 -18.90 23.63
CA ARG A 61 2.18 -20.28 23.32
C ARG A 61 2.91 -21.28 24.22
N ASP A 62 4.22 -21.12 24.38
CA ASP A 62 5.05 -22.06 25.16
C ASP A 62 4.73 -22.00 26.66
N LEU A 63 4.19 -20.88 27.15
CA LEU A 63 3.69 -20.72 28.51
C LEU A 63 2.23 -21.20 28.68
N LEU A 64 1.62 -21.83 27.66
CA LEU A 64 0.27 -22.42 27.68
C LEU A 64 -0.88 -21.46 28.06
N PHE A 65 -0.66 -20.15 28.05
CA PHE A 65 -1.65 -19.19 28.55
C PHE A 65 -2.90 -19.09 27.66
N TYR A 66 -2.75 -19.06 26.33
CA TYR A 66 -3.86 -18.86 25.40
C TYR A 66 -3.65 -19.59 24.05
N PRO A 67 -4.72 -20.11 23.42
CA PRO A 67 -4.63 -20.70 22.09
C PRO A 67 -4.34 -19.65 21.01
N ALA A 68 -3.70 -20.08 19.92
CA ALA A 68 -3.21 -19.21 18.84
C ALA A 68 -4.26 -18.22 18.28
N TRP A 69 -5.51 -18.65 18.23
CA TRP A 69 -6.66 -17.89 17.72
C TRP A 69 -6.95 -16.61 18.52
N VAL A 70 -6.68 -16.59 19.82
CA VAL A 70 -6.97 -15.43 20.69
C VAL A 70 -6.04 -14.26 20.39
N PHE A 71 -4.83 -14.53 19.89
CA PHE A 71 -3.89 -13.49 19.49
C PHE A 71 -4.11 -13.02 18.05
N THR A 72 -4.52 -13.93 17.15
CA THR A 72 -4.65 -13.63 15.72
C THR A 72 -6.00 -12.98 15.37
N LEU A 73 -7.11 -13.38 16.00
CA LEU A 73 -8.45 -12.83 15.70
C LEU A 73 -8.56 -11.32 15.95
N PRO A 74 -8.16 -10.78 17.12
CA PRO A 74 -8.24 -9.34 17.37
C PRO A 74 -7.31 -8.56 16.45
N ASN A 75 -6.12 -9.11 16.18
CA ASN A 75 -5.14 -8.48 15.31
C ASN A 75 -5.65 -8.41 13.87
N MET A 76 -6.26 -9.49 13.37
CA MET A 76 -6.90 -9.52 12.05
C MET A 76 -8.05 -8.52 11.99
N LEU A 77 -8.95 -8.53 12.98
CA LEU A 77 -10.13 -7.65 13.01
C LEU A 77 -9.76 -6.17 13.04
N LEU A 78 -8.68 -5.81 13.74
CA LEU A 78 -8.19 -4.43 13.82
C LEU A 78 -7.36 -4.03 12.59
N LYS A 79 -6.55 -4.94 12.04
CA LYS A 79 -5.72 -4.64 10.85
C LYS A 79 -6.55 -4.47 9.58
N LEU A 80 -7.60 -5.27 9.40
CA LEU A 80 -8.42 -5.25 8.19
C LEU A 80 -8.99 -3.85 7.84
N PRO A 81 -9.68 -3.14 8.75
CA PRO A 81 -10.18 -1.80 8.47
C PRO A 81 -9.07 -0.77 8.28
N ILE A 82 -7.94 -0.91 9.00
CA ILE A 82 -6.79 0.00 8.87
C ILE A 82 -6.14 -0.14 7.50
N SER A 83 -5.91 -1.38 7.04
CA SER A 83 -5.33 -1.64 5.72
C SER A 83 -6.24 -1.15 4.59
N VAL A 84 -7.56 -1.37 4.70
CA VAL A 84 -8.53 -0.84 3.73
C VAL A 84 -8.48 0.69 3.67
N PHE A 85 -8.44 1.36 4.83
CA PHE A 85 -8.35 2.82 4.89
C PHE A 85 -7.03 3.32 4.29
N GLU A 86 -5.90 2.69 4.62
CA GLU A 86 -4.58 3.08 4.10
C GLU A 86 -4.49 2.90 2.58
N SER A 87 -5.01 1.79 2.05
CA SER A 87 -5.09 1.56 0.60
C SER A 87 -6.05 2.53 -0.10
N ALA A 88 -7.19 2.88 0.52
CA ALA A 88 -8.13 3.85 -0.04
C ALA A 88 -7.50 5.25 -0.14
N VAL A 89 -6.80 5.70 0.91
CA VAL A 89 -6.09 6.98 0.91
C VAL A 89 -4.97 6.99 -0.14
N TRP A 90 -4.23 5.88 -0.27
CA TRP A 90 -3.22 5.72 -1.32
C TRP A 90 -3.82 5.86 -2.72
N MET A 91 -4.92 5.14 -2.98
CA MET A 91 -5.61 5.16 -4.27
C MET A 91 -6.11 6.57 -4.59
N VAL A 92 -6.81 7.24 -3.67
CA VAL A 92 -7.31 8.61 -3.87
C VAL A 92 -6.15 9.56 -4.19
N MET A 93 -5.09 9.54 -3.39
CA MET A 93 -3.93 10.43 -3.60
C MET A 93 -3.27 10.20 -4.95
N THR A 94 -2.95 8.96 -5.32
CA THR A 94 -2.23 8.64 -6.56
C THR A 94 -3.11 8.76 -7.79
N TYR A 95 -4.37 8.34 -7.72
CA TYR A 95 -5.32 8.39 -8.84
C TYR A 95 -5.62 9.83 -9.26
N TYR A 96 -5.95 10.71 -8.31
CA TYR A 96 -6.29 12.10 -8.62
C TYR A 96 -5.08 12.94 -9.01
N THR A 97 -3.90 12.69 -8.43
CA THR A 97 -2.69 13.49 -8.72
C THR A 97 -1.98 13.06 -9.99
N MET A 98 -1.96 11.77 -10.31
CA MET A 98 -1.36 11.25 -11.55
C MET A 98 -2.32 11.33 -12.73
N GLY A 99 -3.64 11.32 -12.49
CA GLY A 99 -4.65 11.41 -13.53
C GLY A 99 -4.79 10.13 -14.35
N PHE A 100 -4.86 8.97 -13.68
CA PHE A 100 -5.02 7.63 -14.27
C PHE A 100 -6.39 7.40 -14.96
N ALA A 101 -6.75 8.29 -15.90
CA ALA A 101 -8.03 8.47 -16.60
C ALA A 101 -9.08 9.33 -15.85
N PRO A 102 -9.47 10.51 -16.37
CA PRO A 102 -10.61 11.27 -15.87
C PRO A 102 -11.90 10.75 -16.52
N GLU A 103 -12.60 9.85 -15.83
CA GLU A 103 -13.90 9.27 -16.24
C GLU A 103 -13.89 8.53 -17.59
N ALA A 104 -14.63 7.42 -17.65
CA ALA A 104 -15.04 6.88 -18.93
C ALA A 104 -16.18 7.76 -19.45
N SER A 105 -15.90 8.61 -20.44
CA SER A 105 -16.94 9.21 -21.28
C SER A 105 -17.87 8.14 -21.86
#